data_AF-A0A932TZT6-F1
#
_entry.id   AF-A0A932TZT6-F1
#
_cell.length_a   1.000
_cell.length_b   1.000
_cell.length_c   1.000
_cell.angle_alpha   90.00
_cell.angle_beta   90.00
_cell.angle_gamma   90.00
#
_symmetry.space_group_name_H-M   'P 1'
#
loop_
_entity.id
_entity.type
_entity.pdbx_description
1 polymer ?
#
loop_
_entity_poly.entity_id
_entity_poly.type
_entity_poly.pdbx_seq_one_letter_code
_entity_poly.pdbx_strand_id
1 'polypeptide(L)'
;MNKHPQIPWYEITPEKVYLNRRQWMVGAGAALSVAALAACGMEPPPAPAASASAAEAAPTATPDSRAPTAGAAADELGDPLNTFEQITNYNNYYEFSTDKQAVAQVAKNFPLAPWTVTIGGLVD
;
A
#
# COMPACT_ATOMS: atom_id res chain seq x y z
N MET A 1 -17.66 25.13 -12.92
CA MET A 1 -18.14 23.74 -12.71
C MET A 1 -17.31 22.82 -13.58
N ASN A 2 -16.20 22.30 -13.06
CA ASN A 2 -15.32 21.40 -13.80
C ASN A 2 -15.93 20.00 -13.76
N LYS A 3 -16.53 19.56 -14.86
CA LYS A 3 -17.01 18.18 -15.00
C LYS A 3 -15.79 17.28 -15.13
N HIS A 4 -15.57 16.40 -14.15
CA HIS A 4 -14.58 15.34 -14.28
C HIS A 4 -14.94 14.45 -15.49
N PRO A 5 -13.96 14.03 -16.30
CA PRO A 5 -14.21 13.10 -17.38
C PRO A 5 -14.80 11.82 -16.79
N GLN A 6 -16.04 11.50 -17.20
CA GLN A 6 -16.70 10.25 -16.84
C GLN A 6 -16.05 9.15 -17.68
N ILE A 7 -15.35 8.23 -17.04
CA ILE A 7 -14.79 7.06 -17.72
C ILE A 7 -15.97 6.21 -18.19
N PRO A 8 -16.15 6.03 -19.50
CA PRO A 8 -17.27 5.24 -20.01
C PRO A 8 -17.08 3.77 -19.63
N TRP A 9 -18.19 3.08 -19.36
CA TRP A 9 -18.20 1.69 -18.86
C TRP A 9 -17.40 0.70 -19.74
N TYR A 10 -17.26 0.98 -21.04
CA TYR A 10 -16.53 0.14 -21.99
C TYR A 10 -15.00 0.26 -21.87
N GLU A 11 -14.48 1.32 -21.25
CA GLU A 11 -13.04 1.47 -20.95
C GLU A 11 -12.64 0.66 -19.70
N ILE A 12 -13.62 0.32 -18.85
CA ILE A 12 -13.40 -0.51 -17.68
C ILE A 12 -13.46 -1.97 -18.09
N THR A 13 -12.44 -2.75 -17.70
CA THR A 13 -12.43 -4.20 -17.96
C THR A 13 -13.63 -4.84 -17.27
N PRO A 14 -14.50 -5.59 -18.00
CA PRO A 14 -15.61 -6.29 -17.37
C PRO A 14 -15.13 -7.22 -16.26
N GLU A 15 -15.81 -7.21 -15.12
CA GLU A 15 -15.42 -7.93 -13.90
C GLU A 15 -15.05 -9.40 -14.16
N LYS A 16 -15.88 -10.12 -14.92
CA LYS A 16 -15.63 -11.52 -15.32
C LYS A 16 -14.28 -11.73 -16.02
N VAL A 17 -13.85 -10.77 -16.83
CA VAL A 17 -12.58 -10.84 -17.56
C VAL A 17 -11.41 -10.59 -16.62
N TYR A 18 -11.55 -9.63 -15.70
CA TYR A 18 -10.56 -9.38 -14.65
C TYR A 18 -10.39 -10.61 -13.74
N LEU A 19 -11.49 -11.20 -13.27
CA LEU A 19 -11.47 -12.38 -12.39
C LEU A 19 -10.87 -13.61 -13.10
N ASN A 20 -11.26 -13.88 -14.36
CA ASN A 20 -10.68 -14.98 -15.14
C ASN A 20 -9.17 -14.83 -15.31
N ARG A 21 -8.67 -13.62 -15.61
CA ARG A 21 -7.23 -13.35 -15.72
C ARG A 21 -6.52 -13.57 -14.39
N ARG A 22 -7.13 -13.15 -13.28
CA ARG A 22 -6.55 -13.35 -11.94
C ARG A 22 -6.47 -14.82 -11.57
N GLN A 23 -7.54 -15.58 -11.82
CA GLN A 23 -7.56 -17.03 -11.59
C GLN A 23 -6.51 -17.76 -12.44
N TRP A 24 -6.35 -17.36 -13.71
CA TRP A 24 -5.31 -17.92 -14.57
C TRP A 24 -3.89 -17.62 -14.05
N MET A 25 -3.61 -16.38 -13.63
CA MET A 25 -2.31 -16.01 -13.06
C MET A 25 -2.00 -16.77 -11.76
N VAL A 26 -2.99 -16.94 -10.89
CA VAL A 26 -2.85 -17.73 -9.66
C VAL A 26 -2.58 -19.20 -10.00
N GLY A 27 -3.32 -19.78 -10.94
CA GLY A 27 -3.10 -21.16 -11.40
C GLY A 27 -1.73 -21.37 -12.05
N ALA A 28 -1.30 -20.44 -12.92
CA ALA A 28 0.01 -20.50 -13.56
C ALA A 28 1.16 -20.35 -12.54
N GLY A 29 1.03 -19.41 -11.59
CA GLY A 29 2.00 -19.23 -10.52
C GLY A 29 2.12 -20.47 -9.62
N ALA A 30 0.99 -21.09 -9.26
CA ALA A 30 0.96 -22.32 -8.48
C ALA A 30 1.56 -23.52 -9.24
N ALA A 31 1.31 -23.65 -10.53
CA ALA A 31 1.89 -24.72 -11.35
C ALA A 31 3.41 -24.59 -11.47
N LEU A 32 3.92 -23.36 -11.67
CA LEU A 32 5.36 -23.09 -11.74
C LEU A 32 6.07 -23.34 -10.40
N SER A 33 5.46 -22.92 -9.28
CA SER A 33 6.05 -23.14 -7.95
C SER A 33 6.09 -24.63 -7.58
N VAL A 34 5.05 -25.40 -7.89
CA VAL A 34 5.03 -26.86 -7.68
C VAL A 34 6.10 -27.54 -8.53
N ALA A 35 6.23 -27.17 -9.81
CA ALA A 35 7.25 -27.74 -10.69
C ALA A 35 8.69 -27.42 -10.19
N ALA A 36 8.92 -26.20 -9.71
CA ALA A 36 10.20 -25.80 -9.14
C ALA A 36 10.54 -26.55 -7.84
N LEU A 37 9.57 -26.72 -6.94
CA LEU A 37 9.74 -27.49 -5.70
C LEU A 37 10.04 -28.98 -5.99
N ALA A 38 9.31 -29.57 -6.93
CA ALA A 38 9.53 -30.96 -7.36
C ALA A 38 10.92 -31.17 -7.97
N ALA A 39 11.43 -30.20 -8.76
CA ALA A 39 12.78 -30.24 -9.32
C ALA A 39 13.89 -30.18 -8.25
N CYS A 40 13.61 -29.60 -7.08
CA CYS A 40 14.53 -29.50 -5.95
C CYS A 40 14.41 -30.65 -4.94
N GLY A 41 13.60 -31.67 -5.22
CA GLY A 41 13.38 -32.81 -4.31
C GLY A 41 12.60 -32.46 -3.04
N MET A 42 11.94 -31.29 -2.99
CA MET A 42 11.01 -30.91 -1.94
C MET A 42 9.62 -31.41 -2.31
N GLU A 43 9.05 -32.26 -1.46
CA GLU A 43 7.69 -32.77 -1.63
C GLU A 43 6.71 -31.58 -1.55
N PRO A 44 5.80 -31.43 -2.53
CA PRO A 44 4.85 -30.33 -2.50
C PRO A 44 3.98 -30.45 -1.23
N PRO A 45 3.70 -29.33 -0.53
CA PRO A 45 2.77 -29.36 0.59
C PRO A 45 1.42 -29.92 0.11
N PRO A 46 0.67 -30.65 0.96
CA PRO A 46 -0.62 -31.20 0.59
C PRO A 46 -1.51 -30.07 0.06
N ALA A 47 -2.16 -30.31 -1.09
CA ALA A 47 -3.05 -29.35 -1.72
C ALA A 47 -4.02 -28.80 -0.66
N PRO A 48 -4.18 -27.47 -0.53
CA PRO A 48 -5.22 -26.95 0.33
C PRO A 48 -6.54 -27.49 -0.21
N ALA A 49 -7.24 -28.28 0.62
CA ALA A 49 -8.62 -28.63 0.35
C ALA A 49 -9.35 -27.33 -0.01
N ALA A 50 -10.18 -27.38 -1.05
CA ALA A 50 -11.02 -26.27 -1.44
C ALA A 50 -12.02 -25.96 -0.31
N SER A 51 -11.58 -25.24 0.71
CA SER A 51 -12.43 -24.53 1.65
C SER A 51 -12.76 -23.20 1.00
N ALA A 52 -13.78 -23.22 0.15
CA ALA A 52 -14.61 -22.06 -0.10
C ALA A 52 -15.30 -21.68 1.22
N SER A 53 -14.58 -20.98 2.08
CA SER A 53 -15.11 -20.15 3.15
C SER A 53 -13.99 -19.25 3.65
N ALA A 54 -13.58 -18.31 2.80
CA ALA A 54 -13.29 -16.98 3.34
C ALA A 54 -14.66 -16.34 3.60
N ALA A 55 -15.31 -16.79 4.69
CA ALA A 55 -16.26 -15.94 5.36
C ALA A 55 -15.47 -14.68 5.73
N GLU A 56 -15.64 -13.65 4.92
CA GLU A 56 -15.30 -12.28 5.25
C GLU A 56 -16.13 -11.96 6.50
N ALA A 57 -15.57 -12.29 7.66
CA ALA A 57 -16.00 -11.72 8.91
C ALA A 57 -15.74 -10.23 8.75
N ALA A 58 -16.80 -9.49 8.39
CA ALA A 58 -16.80 -8.05 8.43
C ALA A 58 -16.10 -7.63 9.73
N PRO A 59 -15.07 -6.76 9.68
CA PRO A 59 -14.48 -6.27 10.91
C PRO A 59 -15.59 -5.51 11.63
N THR A 60 -16.12 -6.11 12.69
CA THR A 60 -16.89 -5.39 13.69
C THR A 60 -15.96 -4.30 14.19
N ALA A 61 -16.17 -3.08 13.68
CA ALA A 61 -15.46 -1.88 14.09
C ALA A 61 -15.82 -1.58 15.55
N THR A 62 -15.19 -2.35 16.44
CA THR A 62 -14.90 -1.88 17.78
C THR A 62 -13.94 -0.71 17.56
N PRO A 63 -14.14 0.47 18.18
CA PRO A 63 -13.15 1.53 18.09
C PRO A 63 -11.84 0.94 18.61
N ASP A 64 -10.88 0.71 17.72
CA ASP A 64 -9.57 0.23 18.10
C ASP A 64 -8.95 1.34 18.95
N SER A 65 -8.80 1.08 20.24
CA SER A 65 -8.16 1.98 21.19
C SER A 65 -6.64 2.03 21.01
N ARG A 66 -6.10 1.34 19.99
CA ARG A 66 -4.74 1.54 19.47
C ARG A 66 -4.65 2.83 18.66
N ALA A 67 -4.74 3.97 19.34
CA ALA A 67 -4.04 5.14 18.81
C ALA A 67 -2.55 4.76 18.69
N PRO A 68 -1.90 4.99 17.53
CA PRO A 68 -0.48 4.71 17.41
C PRO A 68 0.27 5.52 18.47
N THR A 69 0.91 4.80 19.40
CA THR A 69 1.80 5.30 20.42
C THR A 69 3.18 4.72 20.12
N ALA A 70 4.01 5.50 19.43
CA ALA A 70 5.41 5.13 19.21
C ALA A 70 6.11 4.92 20.56
N GLY A 71 6.64 3.72 20.79
CA GLY A 71 7.63 3.48 21.85
C GLY A 71 8.96 4.13 21.46
N ALA A 72 9.95 4.11 22.38
CA ALA A 72 11.26 4.73 22.10
C ALA A 72 12.04 4.08 20.94
N ALA A 73 11.70 2.84 20.55
CA ALA A 73 12.45 2.07 19.56
C ALA A 73 11.60 1.21 18.60
N ALA A 74 10.30 1.03 18.86
CA ALA A 74 9.41 0.21 18.05
C ALA A 74 7.96 0.73 18.06
N ASP A 75 7.19 0.34 17.07
CA ASP A 75 5.75 0.62 16.97
C ASP A 75 4.89 -0.36 17.82
N GLU A 76 3.56 -0.27 17.71
CA GLU A 76 2.62 -1.08 18.49
C GLU A 76 2.61 -2.56 18.05
N LEU A 77 3.21 -2.87 16.90
CA LEU A 77 3.37 -4.21 16.34
C LEU A 77 4.77 -4.78 16.62
N GLY A 78 5.67 -3.98 17.17
CA GLY A 78 7.05 -4.35 17.48
C GLY A 78 8.03 -4.13 16.33
N ASP A 79 7.62 -3.45 15.26
CA ASP A 79 8.52 -3.12 14.14
C ASP A 79 9.47 -1.99 14.56
N PRO A 80 10.77 -2.09 14.21
CA PRO A 80 11.75 -1.08 14.60
C PRO A 80 11.50 0.25 13.91
N LEU A 81 11.73 1.36 14.61
CA LEU A 81 11.63 2.69 14.03
C LEU A 81 12.76 2.95 13.03
N ASN A 82 12.44 3.66 11.94
CA ASN A 82 13.45 4.21 11.03
C ASN A 82 14.36 5.20 11.77
N THR A 83 15.61 5.31 11.32
CA THR A 83 16.53 6.30 11.91
C THR A 83 16.11 7.72 11.54
N PHE A 84 16.44 8.69 12.39
CA PHE A 84 16.17 10.10 12.12
C PHE A 84 16.81 10.58 10.80
N GLU A 85 18.00 10.07 10.49
CA GLU A 85 18.69 10.36 9.23
C GLU A 85 17.89 9.89 8.02
N GLN A 86 17.34 8.66 8.06
CA GLN A 86 16.50 8.14 6.99
C GLN A 86 15.22 8.97 6.82
N ILE A 87 14.58 9.34 7.93
CA ILE A 87 13.33 10.11 7.91
C ILE A 87 13.54 11.51 7.30
N THR A 88 14.70 12.12 7.53
CA THR A 88 14.98 13.50 7.12
C THR A 88 15.74 13.65 5.79
N ASN A 89 16.29 12.57 5.24
CA ASN A 89 17.12 12.63 4.02
C ASN A 89 16.65 11.72 2.86
N TYR A 90 15.58 10.94 3.03
CA TYR A 90 15.05 10.08 1.98
C TYR A 90 13.56 10.35 1.77
N ASN A 91 13.25 11.41 1.02
CA ASN A 91 11.90 11.97 0.94
C ASN A 91 11.41 12.07 -0.50
N ASN A 92 10.10 12.01 -0.71
CA ASN A 92 9.48 12.44 -1.96
C ASN A 92 8.90 13.82 -1.77
N TYR A 93 9.59 14.84 -2.28
CA TYR A 93 9.09 16.22 -2.33
C TYR A 93 9.43 16.82 -3.69
N TYR A 94 8.53 16.62 -4.65
CA TYR A 94 8.79 16.83 -6.07
C TYR A 94 8.98 18.30 -6.45
N GLU A 95 8.45 19.22 -5.64
CA GLU A 95 8.65 20.66 -5.73
C GLU A 95 10.13 21.03 -5.55
N PHE A 96 10.93 20.19 -4.89
CA PHE A 96 12.36 20.40 -4.68
C PHE A 96 13.23 19.49 -5.56
N SER A 97 12.89 18.21 -5.72
CA SER A 97 13.62 17.27 -6.57
C SER A 97 12.84 15.97 -6.82
N THR A 98 13.16 15.28 -7.92
CA THR A 98 12.75 13.90 -8.17
C THR A 98 13.70 12.87 -7.57
N ASP A 99 14.92 13.28 -7.19
CA ASP A 99 15.87 12.44 -6.46
C ASP A 99 15.60 12.52 -4.95
N LYS A 100 15.34 11.36 -4.35
CA LYS A 100 14.98 11.21 -2.94
C LYS A 100 16.04 11.71 -1.96
N GLN A 101 17.31 11.64 -2.35
CA GLN A 101 18.43 12.06 -1.50
C GLN A 101 18.75 13.56 -1.67
N ALA A 102 18.30 14.17 -2.78
CA ALA A 102 18.55 15.57 -3.06
C ALA A 102 17.60 16.52 -2.33
N VAL A 103 16.39 16.06 -1.97
CA VAL A 103 15.33 16.89 -1.35
C VAL A 103 15.85 17.66 -0.13
N ALA A 104 16.52 16.98 0.80
CA ALA A 104 16.99 17.60 2.04
C ALA A 104 17.99 18.76 1.80
N GLN A 105 18.84 18.63 0.77
CA GLN A 105 19.82 19.66 0.43
C GLN A 105 19.16 20.87 -0.22
N VAL A 106 18.22 20.62 -1.16
CA VAL A 106 17.55 21.70 -1.89
C VAL A 106 16.53 22.45 -1.02
N ALA A 107 15.86 21.75 -0.09
CA ALA A 107 14.84 22.32 0.79
C ALA A 107 15.40 23.07 2.02
N LYS A 108 16.72 23.02 2.25
CA LYS A 108 17.38 23.51 3.48
C LYS A 108 17.01 24.94 3.88
N ASN A 109 16.81 25.83 2.91
CA ASN A 109 16.54 27.26 3.13
C ASN A 109 15.10 27.65 2.74
N PHE A 110 14.18 26.69 2.73
CA PHE A 110 12.79 26.99 2.43
C PHE A 110 12.15 27.85 3.54
N PRO A 111 11.56 29.02 3.23
CA PRO A 111 10.95 29.88 4.25
C PRO A 111 9.65 29.26 4.77
N LEU A 112 9.65 28.86 6.05
CA LEU A 112 8.51 28.22 6.70
C LEU A 112 7.55 29.20 7.41
N ALA A 113 7.94 30.46 7.56
CA ALA A 113 7.15 31.45 8.29
C ALA A 113 7.32 32.88 7.73
N PRO A 114 6.27 33.71 7.79
CA PRO A 114 4.90 33.40 8.24
C PRO A 114 4.17 32.48 7.23
N TRP A 115 3.27 31.64 7.71
CA TRP A 115 2.43 30.77 6.87
C TRP A 115 0.96 30.99 7.21
N THR A 116 0.08 30.92 6.21
CA THR A 116 -1.36 31.09 6.37
C THR A 116 -2.07 29.86 5.85
N VAL A 117 -2.91 29.25 6.68
CA VAL A 117 -3.76 28.12 6.30
C VAL A 117 -5.18 28.61 6.09
N THR A 118 -5.77 28.26 4.96
CA THR A 118 -7.18 28.51 4.68
C THR A 118 -7.94 27.20 4.73
N ILE A 119 -8.99 27.16 5.55
CA ILE A 119 -9.96 26.05 5.60
C ILE A 119 -11.14 26.46 4.73
N GLY A 120 -11.52 25.62 3.78
CA GLY A 120 -12.64 25.86 2.86
C GLY A 120 -13.35 24.56 2.48
N GLY A 121 -14.26 24.63 1.52
CA GLY A 121 -15.12 23.51 1.13
C GLY A 121 -16.50 23.57 1.76
N LEU A 122 -17.18 22.42 1.88
CA LEU A 122 -18.47 22.31 2.56
C LEU A 122 -18.21 22.04 4.05
N VAL A 123 -17.95 23.10 4.78
CA VAL A 123 -17.68 23.11 6.23
C VAL A 123 -18.75 23.96 6.92
N ASP A 124 -19.34 23.45 8.00
CA ASP A 124 -20.29 24.16 8.88
C ASP A 124 -19.57 24.80 10.08
#